data_AF-A0A1C5BN57-F1
#
_entry.id   AF-A0A1C5BN57-F1
#
_cell.length_a   1.000
_cell.length_b   1.000
_cell.length_c   1.000
_cell.angle_alpha   90.00
_cell.angle_beta   90.00
_cell.angle_gamma   90.00
#
_symmetry.space_group_name_H-M   'P 1'
#
loop_
_entity.id
_entity.type
_entity.pdbx_description
1 polymer ?
#
loop_
_entity_poly.entity_id
_entity_poly.type
_entity_poly.pdbx_seq_one_letter_code
_entity_poly.pdbx_strand_id
1 'polypeptide(L)'
;MLLDLNLPKYDGRQVLEQIKGDPELSLIPVVVLTTSSAEEDILRSYKLHANAYVTKPVDLDQFIAAVRQIDEFFVTVVRLPGRA
;
A
#
# COMPACT_ATOMS: atom_id res chain seq x y z
N MET A 1 -4.34 2.47 -4.38
CA MET A 1 -5.05 1.69 -3.34
C MET A 1 -4.21 1.69 -2.07
N LEU A 2 -4.82 1.87 -0.91
CA LEU A 2 -4.16 1.69 0.40
C LEU A 2 -4.50 0.30 0.95
N LEU A 3 -3.50 -0.44 1.42
CA LEU A 3 -3.66 -1.80 1.95
C LEU A 3 -3.02 -1.91 3.33
N ASP A 4 -3.78 -2.38 4.32
CA ASP A 4 -3.22 -2.78 5.62
C ASP A 4 -2.79 -4.24 5.58
N LEU A 5 -1.66 -4.57 6.22
CA LEU A 5 -1.23 -5.96 6.39
C LEU A 5 -1.96 -6.65 7.54
N ASN A 6 -2.35 -5.89 8.57
CA ASN A 6 -2.98 -6.38 9.79
C ASN A 6 -4.51 -6.36 9.65
N LEU A 7 -5.04 -7.04 8.64
CA LEU A 7 -6.49 -7.18 8.48
C LEU A 7 -7.03 -8.25 9.44
N PRO A 8 -8.21 -8.07 10.05
CA PRO A 8 -8.72 -8.97 11.09
C PRO A 8 -9.10 -10.38 10.58
N LYS A 9 -9.29 -10.57 9.26
CA LYS A 9 -9.76 -11.83 8.66
C LYS A 9 -8.82 -12.41 7.59
N TYR A 10 -7.91 -11.61 7.06
CA TYR A 10 -7.05 -11.97 5.94
C TYR A 10 -5.63 -11.51 6.24
N ASP A 11 -4.61 -12.22 5.76
CA ASP A 11 -3.26 -11.66 5.75
C ASP A 11 -3.19 -10.67 4.58
N GLY A 12 -2.95 -9.39 4.87
CA GLY A 12 -2.86 -8.39 3.80
C GLY A 12 -1.73 -8.68 2.80
N ARG A 13 -0.74 -9.52 3.15
CA ARG A 13 0.27 -10.00 2.20
C ARG A 13 -0.33 -10.95 1.15
N GLN A 14 -1.25 -11.81 1.54
CA GLN A 14 -1.98 -12.68 0.60
C GLN A 14 -2.88 -11.85 -0.31
N VAL A 15 -3.51 -10.80 0.24
CA VAL A 15 -4.30 -9.86 -0.56
C VAL A 15 -3.41 -9.13 -1.58
N LEU A 16 -2.23 -8.66 -1.16
CA LEU A 16 -1.26 -8.04 -2.06
C LEU A 16 -0.82 -9.00 -3.17
N GLU A 17 -0.49 -10.25 -2.81
CA GLU A 17 -0.11 -11.30 -3.75
C GLU A 17 -1.22 -11.58 -4.77
N GLN A 18 -2.47 -11.70 -4.33
CA GLN A 18 -3.62 -11.91 -5.21
C GLN A 18 -3.82 -10.75 -6.18
N ILE A 19 -3.77 -9.51 -5.67
CA ILE A 19 -3.95 -8.32 -6.52
C ILE A 19 -2.83 -8.21 -7.56
N LYS A 20 -1.60 -8.53 -7.18
CA LYS A 20 -0.44 -8.44 -8.08
C LYS A 20 -0.30 -9.64 -9.01
N GLY A 21 -0.89 -10.79 -8.65
CA GLY A 21 -0.97 -11.98 -9.50
C GLY A 21 -2.12 -11.94 -10.52
N ASP A 22 -3.16 -11.13 -10.28
CA ASP A 22 -4.29 -10.98 -11.19
C ASP A 22 -3.94 -10.03 -12.35
N PRO A 23 -3.99 -10.47 -13.63
CA PRO A 23 -3.69 -9.63 -14.78
C PRO A 23 -4.52 -8.34 -14.86
N GLU A 24 -5.78 -8.36 -14.44
CA GLU A 24 -6.68 -7.20 -14.50
C GLU A 24 -6.41 -6.20 -13.37
N LEU A 25 -5.86 -6.66 -12.24
CA LEU A 25 -5.63 -5.84 -11.05
C LEU A 25 -4.16 -5.48 -10.83
N SER A 26 -3.23 -6.19 -11.45
CA SER A 26 -1.77 -6.08 -11.23
C SER A 26 -1.23 -4.66 -11.42
N LEU A 27 -1.82 -3.91 -12.36
CA LEU A 27 -1.45 -2.54 -12.68
C LEU A 27 -1.93 -1.51 -11.63
N ILE A 28 -2.87 -1.85 -10.77
CA ILE A 28 -3.36 -0.95 -9.73
C ILE A 28 -2.21 -0.67 -8.75
N PRO A 29 -1.80 0.60 -8.55
CA PRO A 29 -0.76 0.89 -7.57
C PRO A 29 -1.24 0.61 -6.15
N VAL A 30 -0.45 -0.14 -5.40
CA VAL A 30 -0.75 -0.53 -4.02
C VAL A 30 0.28 0.08 -3.08
N VAL A 31 -0.19 0.92 -2.17
CA VAL A 31 0.59 1.45 -1.05
C VAL A 31 0.21 0.66 0.18
N VAL A 32 1.18 0.00 0.79
CA VAL A 32 0.99 -0.65 2.08
C VAL A 32 1.04 0.40 3.18
N LEU A 33 0.00 0.46 4.01
CA LEU A 33 -0.10 1.34 5.16
C LEU A 33 -0.44 0.47 6.38
N THR A 34 0.55 0.17 7.23
CA THR A 34 0.43 -0.80 8.34
C THR A 34 1.19 -0.35 9.59
N THR A 35 0.82 -0.86 10.76
CA THR A 35 1.55 -0.60 12.02
C THR A 35 2.87 -1.36 12.12
N SER A 36 3.10 -2.37 11.27
CA SER A 36 4.38 -3.08 11.26
C SER A 36 5.51 -2.19 10.74
N SER A 37 6.64 -2.25 11.44
CA SER A 37 7.92 -1.64 11.03
C SER A 37 9.02 -2.68 10.93
N ALA A 38 8.66 -3.97 10.93
CA ALA A 38 9.63 -5.06 10.82
C ALA A 38 10.26 -5.06 9.43
N GLU A 39 11.59 -5.16 9.36
CA GLU A 39 12.34 -5.14 8.09
C GLU A 39 11.90 -6.28 7.17
N GLU A 40 11.62 -7.46 7.73
CA GLU A 40 11.11 -8.60 6.96
C GLU A 40 9.79 -8.28 6.26
N ASP A 41 8.89 -7.56 6.92
CA ASP A 41 7.59 -7.20 6.35
C ASP A 41 7.72 -6.20 5.22
N ILE A 42 8.59 -5.22 5.40
CA ILE A 42 8.92 -4.23 4.36
C ILE A 42 9.48 -4.96 3.13
N LEU A 43 10.50 -5.79 3.32
CA LEU A 43 11.14 -6.56 2.25
C LEU A 43 10.16 -7.49 1.54
N ARG A 44 9.31 -8.19 2.29
CA ARG A 44 8.32 -9.12 1.73
C ARG A 44 7.25 -8.38 0.93
N SER A 45 6.76 -7.24 1.42
CA SER A 45 5.80 -6.41 0.67
C SER A 45 6.37 -5.90 -0.65
N TYR A 46 7.63 -5.44 -0.68
CA TYR A 46 8.27 -5.03 -1.93
C TYR A 46 8.54 -6.21 -2.87
N LYS A 47 8.90 -7.39 -2.36
CA LYS A 47 8.99 -8.63 -3.16
C LYS A 47 7.64 -9.01 -3.79
N LEU A 48 6.54 -8.69 -3.14
CA LEU A 48 5.18 -8.84 -3.65
C LEU A 48 4.70 -7.65 -4.49
N HIS A 49 5.63 -6.82 -4.99
CA HIS A 49 5.36 -5.69 -5.90
C HIS A 49 4.51 -4.57 -5.28
N ALA A 50 4.56 -4.34 -3.97
CA ALA A 50 4.07 -3.10 -3.39
C ALA A 50 4.79 -1.89 -4.01
N ASN A 51 4.04 -0.84 -4.31
CA ASN A 51 4.59 0.39 -4.90
C ASN A 51 5.23 1.28 -3.84
N ALA A 52 4.72 1.23 -2.60
CA ALA A 52 5.28 1.92 -1.45
C ALA A 52 4.87 1.21 -0.16
N TYR A 53 5.63 1.47 0.90
CA TYR A 53 5.36 1.00 2.25
C TYR A 53 5.44 2.17 3.22
N VAL A 54 4.38 2.37 3.99
CA VAL A 54 4.25 3.46 4.96
C VAL A 54 3.89 2.84 6.30
N THR A 55 4.73 3.06 7.30
CA THR A 55 4.39 2.71 8.68
C THR A 55 3.34 3.70 9.19
N LYS A 56 2.23 3.19 9.69
CA LYS A 56 1.13 3.98 10.24
C LYS A 56 1.64 4.84 11.39
N PRO A 57 1.50 6.18 11.29
CA PRO A 57 1.77 7.03 12.43
C PRO A 57 0.84 6.68 13.60
N VAL A 58 1.39 6.71 14.81
CA VAL A 58 0.63 6.44 16.04
C VAL A 58 -0.28 7.61 16.40
N ASP A 59 0.18 8.82 16.08
CA ASP A 59 -0.55 10.06 16.31
C ASP A 59 -1.55 10.35 15.18
N LEU A 60 -2.75 10.79 15.54
CA LEU A 60 -3.84 11.02 14.60
C LEU A 60 -3.53 12.17 13.63
N ASP A 61 -2.91 13.25 14.10
CA ASP A 61 -2.58 14.39 13.25
C ASP A 61 -1.50 14.00 12.23
N GLN A 62 -0.48 13.25 12.67
CA GLN A 62 0.52 12.67 11.77
C GLN A 62 -0.09 11.68 10.78
N PHE A 63 -1.07 10.87 11.21
CA PHE A 63 -1.78 9.95 10.33
C PHE A 63 -2.54 10.70 9.23
N ILE A 64 -3.29 11.74 9.59
CA ILE A 64 -4.01 12.59 8.63
C ILE A 64 -3.02 13.26 7.67
N ALA A 65 -1.89 13.76 8.17
CA ALA A 65 -0.85 14.38 7.35
C ALA A 65 -0.25 13.38 6.35
N ALA A 66 0.05 12.15 6.77
CA ALA A 66 0.59 11.11 5.90
C ALA A 66 -0.40 10.70 4.80
N VAL A 67 -1.68 10.52 5.13
CA VAL A 67 -2.72 10.20 4.14
C VAL A 67 -2.88 11.32 3.12
N ARG A 68 -2.85 12.59 3.55
CA ARG A 68 -2.89 13.75 2.64
C ARG A 68 -1.70 13.78 1.68
N GLN A 69 -0.49 13.51 2.17
CA GLN A 69 0.70 13.45 1.31
C GLN A 69 0.62 12.34 0.27
N ILE A 70 0.10 11.17 0.66
CA ILE A 70 -0.14 10.06 -0.26
C ILE A 70 -1.16 10.49 -1.33
N ASP A 71 -2.30 11.04 -0.93
CA ASP A 71 -3.34 11.49 -1.86
C ASP A 71 -2.80 12.54 -2.85
N GLU A 72 -2.13 13.58 -2.35
CA GLU A 72 -1.54 14.63 -3.17
C GLU A 72 -0.53 14.07 -4.16
N PHE A 73 0.36 13.17 -3.74
CA PHE A 73 1.32 12.52 -4.62
C PHE A 73 0.63 11.77 -5.76
N PHE A 74 -0.41 10.98 -5.46
CA PHE A 74 -1.11 10.18 -6.47
C PHE A 74 -1.99 11.01 -7.41
N VAL A 75 -2.58 12.11 -6.93
CA VAL A 75 -3.47 12.96 -7.72
C VAL A 75 -2.69 13.95 -8.59
N THR A 76 -1.58 14.49 -8.09
CA THR A 76 -0.89 15.63 -8.72
C THR A 76 0.38 15.22 -9.47
N VAL A 77 1.14 14.25 -8.95
CA VAL A 77 2.47 13.90 -9.47
C VAL A 77 2.41 12.64 -10.33
N VAL A 78 1.72 11.61 -9.85
CA VAL A 78 1.71 10.30 -10.51
C VAL A 78 0.82 10.32 -11.74
N ARG A 79 1.33 9.73 -12.84
CA ARG A 79 0.50 9.32 -13.98
C ARG A 79 0.07 7.87 -13.76
N LEU A 80 -1.19 7.70 -13.39
CA LEU A 80 -1.77 6.36 -13.23
C LEU A 80 -1.92 5.70 -14.60
N PRO A 81 -1.70 4.36 -14.69
CA PRO A 81 -2.01 3.64 -15.91
C PRO A 81 -3.50 3.83 -16.24
N GLY A 82 -3.81 4.06 -17.51
CA GLY A 82 -5.21 4.08 -17.96
C GLY A 82 -5.87 2.75 -17.63
N ARG A 83 -7.12 2.77 -17.16
CA ARG A 83 -7.93 1.55 -17.19
C ARG A 83 -8.10 1.19 -18.66
N ALA A 84 -7.58 0.02 -19.05
CA ALA A 84 -7.87 -0.56 -20.35
C ALA A 84 -9.37 -0.82 -20.50
#